data_AF-A0AAD3MME1-F1
#
_entry.id   AF-A0AAD3MME1-F1
#
_cell.length_a   1.000
_cell.length_b   1.000
_cell.length_c   1.000
_cell.angle_alpha   90.00
_cell.angle_beta   90.00
_cell.angle_gamma   90.00
#
_symmetry.space_group_name_H-M   'P 1'
#
loop_
_entity.id
_entity.type
_entity.pdbx_description
1 polymer ?
#
loop_
_entity_poly.entity_id
_entity_poly.type
_entity_poly.pdbx_seq_one_letter_code
_entity_poly.pdbx_strand_id
1 'polypeptide(L)'
;VKTLSEEATNRKALIESLKRRLSVATTEKNQYEASCTKLKEDLEKKEQRVHALQARLGAGEQALAALEQTATQQMEGLTQQSSQALDRLQRQLGMAYSQLEQLHSFIKALASEILLDVQEVKQQLMKRRRLRQANAVAVKGGLSAKSMIKAKSIAASILNMSENDLADIMDTDQGTEARSESPRDQEWLDQLNHILQQKIPSAGQLMEAVRVKMKERKVLTEELATLATPVSEKA
;
A
#
# COMPACT_ATOMS: atom_id res chain seq x y z
N VAL A 1 -117.06 64.52 -15.61
CA VAL A 1 -116.73 63.70 -16.81
C VAL A 1 -115.26 63.81 -17.22
N LYS A 2 -114.66 65.01 -17.37
CA LYS A 2 -113.24 65.18 -17.76
C LYS A 2 -112.23 64.60 -16.73
N THR A 3 -112.42 64.87 -15.44
CA THR A 3 -111.53 64.38 -14.36
C THR A 3 -111.51 62.85 -14.23
N LEU A 4 -112.66 62.19 -14.40
CA LEU A 4 -112.77 60.72 -14.38
C LEU A 4 -112.07 60.06 -15.58
N SER A 5 -112.07 60.73 -16.74
CA SER A 5 -111.36 60.26 -17.94
C SER A 5 -109.85 60.36 -17.76
N GLU A 6 -109.35 61.46 -17.22
CA GLU A 6 -107.92 61.67 -16.92
C GLU A 6 -107.41 60.66 -15.89
N GLU A 7 -108.21 60.37 -14.86
CA GLU A 7 -107.88 59.37 -13.86
C GLU A 7 -107.84 57.95 -14.43
N ALA A 8 -108.76 57.60 -15.35
CA ALA A 8 -108.73 56.32 -16.06
C ALA A 8 -107.49 56.18 -16.97
N THR A 9 -107.09 57.25 -17.66
CA THR A 9 -105.85 57.25 -18.47
C THR A 9 -104.59 57.11 -17.61
N ASN A 10 -104.54 57.79 -16.46
CA ASN A 10 -103.41 57.67 -15.53
C ASN A 10 -103.30 56.26 -14.92
N ARG A 11 -104.42 55.64 -14.55
CA ARG A 11 -104.43 54.24 -14.07
C ARG A 11 -103.96 53.28 -15.16
N LYS A 12 -104.39 53.47 -16.41
CA LYS A 12 -103.92 52.66 -17.55
C LYS A 12 -102.41 52.79 -17.75
N ALA A 13 -101.88 54.02 -17.73
CA ALA A 13 -100.45 54.28 -17.85
C ALA A 13 -99.64 53.65 -16.70
N LEU A 14 -100.16 53.69 -15.47
CA LEU A 14 -99.55 53.03 -14.31
C LEU A 14 -99.52 51.50 -14.49
N ILE A 15 -100.64 50.90 -14.92
CA ILE A 15 -100.73 49.45 -15.18
C ILE A 15 -99.74 49.04 -16.28
N GLU A 16 -99.62 49.81 -17.36
CA GLU A 16 -98.65 49.55 -18.43
C GLU A 16 -97.20 49.67 -17.94
N SER A 17 -96.89 50.67 -17.10
CA SER A 17 -95.57 50.82 -16.48
C SER A 17 -95.21 49.64 -15.57
N LEU A 18 -96.16 49.21 -14.73
CA LEU A 18 -95.99 48.04 -13.86
C LEU A 18 -95.80 46.75 -14.66
N LYS A 19 -96.54 46.55 -15.76
CA LYS A 19 -96.34 45.41 -16.67
C LYS A 19 -94.95 45.40 -17.29
N ARG A 20 -94.44 46.55 -17.76
CA ARG A 20 -93.06 46.65 -18.29
C ARG A 20 -92.03 46.30 -17.21
N ARG A 21 -92.16 46.87 -16.01
CA ARG A 21 -91.27 46.55 -14.88
C ARG A 21 -91.30 45.07 -14.50
N LEU A 22 -92.49 44.46 -14.48
CA LEU A 22 -92.64 43.03 -14.18
C LEU A 22 -91.98 42.17 -15.27
N SER A 23 -92.14 42.54 -16.55
CA SER A 23 -91.49 41.87 -17.66
C SER A 23 -89.95 41.93 -17.54
N VAL A 24 -89.40 43.10 -17.25
CA VAL A 24 -87.95 43.28 -17.03
C VAL A 24 -87.47 42.43 -15.85
N ALA A 25 -88.14 42.52 -14.70
CA ALA A 25 -87.78 41.74 -13.52
C ALA A 25 -87.86 40.22 -13.77
N THR A 26 -88.80 39.76 -14.60
CA THR A 26 -88.92 38.35 -14.98
C THR A 26 -87.79 37.93 -15.90
N THR A 27 -87.42 38.77 -16.88
CA THR A 27 -86.26 38.47 -17.75
C THR A 27 -84.95 38.45 -16.98
N GLU A 28 -84.74 39.38 -16.06
CA GLU A 28 -83.56 39.40 -15.19
C GLU A 28 -83.52 38.17 -14.28
N LYS A 29 -84.64 37.81 -13.65
CA LYS A 29 -84.74 36.59 -12.84
C LYS A 29 -84.35 35.35 -13.66
N ASN A 30 -84.90 35.20 -14.87
CA ASN A 30 -84.59 34.05 -15.73
C ASN A 30 -83.10 34.03 -16.12
N GLN A 31 -82.48 35.20 -16.37
CA GLN A 31 -81.05 35.30 -16.64
C GLN A 31 -80.21 34.90 -15.42
N TYR A 32 -80.58 35.36 -14.22
CA TYR A 32 -79.90 34.96 -12.99
C TYR A 32 -80.04 33.48 -12.70
N GLU A 33 -81.21 32.88 -12.92
CA GLU A 33 -81.42 31.44 -12.75
C GLU A 33 -80.56 30.62 -13.74
N ALA A 34 -80.49 31.03 -15.01
CA ALA A 34 -79.63 30.40 -16.01
C ALA A 34 -78.12 30.56 -15.67
N SER A 35 -77.71 31.72 -15.15
CA SER A 35 -76.33 31.92 -14.70
C SER A 35 -76.00 31.08 -13.47
N CYS A 36 -76.92 30.99 -12.50
CA CYS A 36 -76.74 30.20 -11.29
C CYS A 36 -76.63 28.70 -11.58
N THR A 37 -77.43 28.18 -12.52
CA THR A 37 -77.36 26.76 -12.93
C THR A 37 -76.02 26.47 -13.62
N LYS A 38 -75.60 27.32 -14.56
CA LYS A 38 -74.28 27.19 -15.20
C LYS A 38 -73.12 27.23 -14.21
N LEU A 39 -73.14 28.17 -13.25
CA LEU A 39 -72.09 28.26 -12.22
C LEU A 39 -72.02 27.01 -11.34
N LYS A 40 -73.16 26.37 -11.03
CA LYS A 40 -73.19 25.11 -10.28
C LYS A 40 -72.57 23.96 -11.06
N GLU A 41 -72.91 23.80 -12.34
CA GLU A 41 -72.31 22.78 -13.20
C GLU A 41 -70.80 22.97 -13.35
N ASP A 42 -70.35 24.23 -13.51
CA ASP A 42 -68.93 24.54 -13.61
C ASP A 42 -68.19 24.27 -12.29
N LEU A 43 -68.82 24.53 -11.14
CA LEU A 43 -68.28 24.20 -9.83
C LEU A 43 -68.11 22.68 -9.66
N GLU A 44 -69.14 21.90 -9.99
CA GLU A 44 -69.09 20.44 -9.89
C GLU A 44 -67.99 19.83 -10.78
N LYS A 45 -67.85 20.33 -12.02
CA LYS A 45 -66.74 19.92 -12.91
C LYS A 45 -65.37 20.26 -12.32
N LYS A 46 -65.24 21.41 -11.65
CA LYS A 46 -63.99 21.81 -10.98
C LYS A 46 -63.70 20.91 -9.78
N GLU A 47 -64.69 20.57 -8.98
CA GLU A 47 -64.55 19.64 -7.85
C GLU A 47 -64.09 18.26 -8.32
N GLN A 48 -64.73 17.69 -9.35
CA GLN A 48 -64.31 16.43 -9.96
C GLN A 48 -62.86 16.49 -10.47
N ARG A 49 -62.47 17.59 -11.12
CA ARG A 49 -61.09 17.79 -11.59
C ARG A 49 -60.09 17.89 -10.44
N VAL A 50 -60.45 18.56 -9.34
CA VAL A 50 -59.60 18.65 -8.15
C VAL A 50 -59.40 17.26 -7.54
N HIS A 51 -60.44 16.45 -7.41
CA HIS A 51 -60.32 15.08 -6.91
C HIS A 51 -59.43 14.21 -7.80
N ALA A 52 -59.58 14.30 -9.13
CA ALA A 52 -58.72 13.59 -10.07
C ALA A 52 -57.25 14.02 -9.95
N LEU A 53 -56.99 15.32 -9.75
CA LEU A 53 -55.63 15.83 -9.54
C LEU A 53 -55.04 15.38 -8.20
N GLN A 54 -55.82 15.36 -7.12
CA GLN A 54 -55.39 14.86 -5.81
C GLN A 54 -55.03 13.37 -5.87
N ALA A 55 -55.83 12.55 -6.54
CA ALA A 55 -55.52 11.13 -6.72
C ALA A 55 -54.21 10.94 -7.52
N ARG A 56 -54.00 11.72 -8.58
CA ARG A 56 -52.76 11.70 -9.36
C ARG A 56 -51.55 12.16 -8.56
N LEU A 57 -51.71 13.18 -7.72
CA LEU A 57 -50.65 13.67 -6.84
C LEU A 57 -50.24 12.57 -5.86
N GLY A 58 -51.20 11.95 -5.17
CA GLY A 58 -50.91 10.86 -4.23
C GLY A 58 -50.24 9.65 -4.89
N ALA A 59 -50.67 9.27 -6.11
CA ALA A 59 -49.99 8.22 -6.87
C ALA A 59 -48.55 8.61 -7.26
N GLY A 60 -48.32 9.89 -7.59
CA GLY A 60 -47.00 10.43 -7.87
C GLY A 60 -46.08 10.42 -6.65
N GLU A 61 -46.59 10.82 -5.49
CA GLU A 61 -45.86 10.79 -4.21
C GLU A 61 -45.46 9.36 -3.82
N GLN A 62 -46.36 8.39 -3.98
CA GLN A 62 -46.06 6.97 -3.74
C GLN A 62 -44.99 6.43 -4.69
N ALA A 63 -45.09 6.76 -5.98
CA ALA A 63 -44.09 6.35 -6.97
C ALA A 63 -42.73 6.97 -6.68
N LEU A 64 -42.70 8.24 -6.28
CA LEU A 64 -41.47 8.93 -5.88
C LEU A 64 -40.84 8.28 -4.66
N ALA A 65 -41.62 8.00 -3.61
CA ALA A 65 -41.13 7.33 -2.41
C ALA A 65 -40.56 5.93 -2.70
N ALA A 66 -41.21 5.15 -3.58
CA ALA A 66 -40.70 3.85 -4.00
C ALA A 66 -39.39 3.96 -4.80
N LEU A 67 -39.26 4.98 -5.65
CA LEU A 67 -38.04 5.25 -6.40
C LEU A 67 -36.89 5.67 -5.48
N GLU A 68 -37.16 6.57 -4.53
CA GLU A 68 -36.18 6.99 -3.51
C GLU A 68 -35.70 5.80 -2.69
N GLN A 69 -36.62 4.94 -2.22
CA GLN A 69 -36.27 3.73 -1.48
C GLN A 69 -35.41 2.76 -2.31
N THR A 70 -35.72 2.60 -3.60
CA THR A 70 -34.94 1.73 -4.48
C THR A 70 -33.55 2.32 -4.71
N ALA A 71 -33.46 3.63 -4.92
CA ALA A 71 -32.19 4.32 -5.12
C ALA A 71 -31.28 4.23 -3.87
N THR A 72 -31.84 4.40 -2.67
CA THR A 72 -31.07 4.27 -1.42
C THR A 72 -30.58 2.84 -1.23
N GLN A 73 -31.43 1.84 -1.41
CA GLN A 73 -31.04 0.43 -1.30
C GLN A 73 -29.94 0.04 -2.29
N GLN A 74 -30.04 0.50 -3.55
CA GLN A 74 -29.02 0.26 -4.56
C GLN A 74 -27.69 0.93 -4.18
N MET A 75 -27.75 2.18 -3.72
CA MET A 75 -26.55 2.93 -3.31
C MET A 75 -25.87 2.30 -2.08
N GLU A 76 -26.65 1.87 -1.09
CA GLU A 76 -26.16 1.14 0.09
C GLU A 76 -25.51 -0.19 -0.33
N GLY A 77 -26.17 -0.96 -1.19
CA GLY A 77 -25.64 -2.23 -1.71
C GLY A 77 -24.33 -2.05 -2.46
N LEU A 78 -24.25 -1.07 -3.37
CA LEU A 78 -23.02 -0.73 -4.10
C LEU A 78 -21.91 -0.27 -3.15
N THR A 79 -22.23 0.56 -2.17
CA THR A 79 -21.26 1.05 -1.17
C THR A 79 -20.72 -0.11 -0.34
N GLN A 80 -21.58 -1.02 0.10
CA GLN A 80 -21.18 -2.20 0.86
C GLN A 80 -20.31 -3.15 0.03
N GLN A 81 -20.67 -3.41 -1.22
CA GLN A 81 -19.87 -4.23 -2.14
C GLN A 81 -18.49 -3.63 -2.39
N SER A 82 -18.43 -2.32 -2.64
CA SER A 82 -17.18 -1.59 -2.84
C SER A 82 -16.30 -1.64 -1.59
N SER A 83 -16.86 -1.38 -0.42
CA SER A 83 -16.14 -1.47 0.86
C SER A 83 -15.57 -2.87 1.10
N GLN A 84 -16.37 -3.92 0.90
CA GLN A 84 -15.90 -5.30 1.06
C GLN A 84 -14.79 -5.66 0.07
N ALA A 85 -14.89 -5.19 -1.19
CA ALA A 85 -13.87 -5.42 -2.20
C ALA A 85 -12.56 -4.72 -1.81
N LEU A 86 -12.62 -3.46 -1.37
CA LEU A 86 -11.47 -2.70 -0.89
C LEU A 86 -10.82 -3.36 0.33
N ASP A 87 -11.61 -3.79 1.32
CA ASP A 87 -11.08 -4.47 2.51
C ASP A 87 -10.35 -5.78 2.16
N ARG A 88 -10.88 -6.54 1.19
CA ARG A 88 -10.24 -7.78 0.70
C ARG A 88 -8.92 -7.47 0.02
N LEU A 89 -8.88 -6.45 -0.85
CA LEU A 89 -7.66 -6.04 -1.54
C LEU A 89 -6.61 -5.51 -0.56
N GLN A 90 -7.01 -4.71 0.43
CA GLN A 90 -6.11 -4.21 1.47
C GLN A 90 -5.53 -5.36 2.30
N ARG A 91 -6.34 -6.35 2.68
CA ARG A 91 -5.85 -7.55 3.38
C ARG A 91 -4.87 -8.36 2.54
N GLN A 92 -5.19 -8.60 1.26
CA GLN A 92 -4.30 -9.31 0.36
C GLN A 92 -2.97 -8.57 0.15
N LEU A 93 -3.04 -7.25 -0.02
CA LEU A 93 -1.86 -6.41 -0.15
C LEU A 93 -1.01 -6.44 1.14
N GLY A 94 -1.63 -6.36 2.31
CA GLY A 94 -0.94 -6.47 3.59
C GLY A 94 -0.24 -7.82 3.77
N MET A 95 -0.89 -8.93 3.37
CA MET A 95 -0.27 -10.25 3.36
C MET A 95 0.90 -10.35 2.37
N ALA A 96 0.78 -9.76 1.18
CA ALA A 96 1.86 -9.76 0.20
C ALA A 96 3.07 -8.96 0.70
N TYR A 97 2.85 -7.81 1.35
CA TYR A 97 3.92 -7.02 1.96
C TYR A 97 4.59 -7.77 3.10
N SER A 98 3.83 -8.42 3.99
CA SER A 98 4.44 -9.19 5.09
C SER A 98 5.25 -10.39 4.57
N GLN A 99 4.78 -11.07 3.52
CA GLN A 99 5.55 -12.13 2.84
C GLN A 99 6.83 -11.59 2.22
N LEU A 100 6.79 -10.41 1.59
CA LEU A 100 7.97 -9.76 1.02
C LEU A 100 8.99 -9.37 2.10
N GLU A 101 8.53 -8.80 3.21
CA GLU A 101 9.38 -8.48 4.36
C GLU A 101 10.02 -9.73 4.98
N GLN A 102 9.27 -10.83 5.10
CA GLN A 102 9.79 -12.11 5.55
C GLN A 102 10.87 -12.65 4.60
N LEU A 103 10.64 -12.58 3.28
CA LEU A 103 11.61 -13.00 2.28
C LEU A 103 12.88 -12.14 2.33
N HIS A 104 12.75 -10.82 2.48
CA HIS A 104 13.89 -9.91 2.64
C HIS A 104 14.70 -10.25 3.90
N SER A 105 14.01 -10.50 5.02
CA SER A 105 14.64 -10.88 6.29
C SER A 105 15.36 -12.22 6.17
N PHE A 106 14.73 -13.20 5.51
CA PHE A 106 15.33 -14.50 5.24
C PHE A 106 16.59 -14.39 4.37
N ILE A 107 16.56 -13.62 3.29
CA ILE A 107 17.72 -13.45 2.40
C ILE A 107 18.86 -12.75 3.14
N LYS A 108 18.57 -11.74 3.96
CA LYS A 108 19.59 -11.08 4.79
C LYS A 108 20.21 -12.04 5.79
N ALA A 109 19.40 -12.83 6.49
CA ALA A 109 19.90 -13.85 7.42
C ALA A 109 20.76 -14.89 6.70
N LEU A 110 20.31 -15.39 5.54
CA LEU A 110 21.08 -16.32 4.72
C LEU A 110 22.42 -15.71 4.27
N ALA A 111 22.43 -14.44 3.88
CA ALA A 111 23.66 -13.75 3.48
C ALA A 111 24.64 -13.63 4.64
N SER A 112 24.16 -13.30 5.84
CA SER A 112 24.97 -13.28 7.06
C SER A 112 25.54 -14.65 7.40
N GLU A 113 24.74 -15.72 7.33
CA GLU A 113 25.22 -17.10 7.56
C GLU A 113 26.30 -17.52 6.55
N ILE A 114 26.10 -17.23 5.26
CA ILE A 114 27.12 -17.51 4.23
C ILE A 114 28.42 -16.77 4.52
N LEU A 115 28.31 -15.52 4.99
CA LEU A 115 29.49 -14.72 5.31
C LEU A 115 30.23 -15.27 6.52
N LEU A 116 29.52 -15.65 7.57
CA LEU A 116 30.08 -16.30 8.76
C LEU A 116 30.81 -17.59 8.37
N ASP A 117 30.19 -18.44 7.55
CA ASP A 117 30.80 -19.67 7.02
C ASP A 117 32.12 -19.39 6.28
N VAL A 118 32.12 -18.41 5.37
CA VAL A 118 33.32 -18.03 4.59
C VAL A 118 34.43 -17.52 5.52
N GLN A 119 34.08 -16.66 6.47
CA GLN A 119 35.04 -16.12 7.43
C GLN A 119 35.62 -17.21 8.34
N GLU A 120 34.81 -18.17 8.78
CA GLU A 120 35.29 -19.31 9.56
C GLU A 120 36.32 -20.13 8.78
N VAL A 121 36.04 -20.47 7.52
CA VAL A 121 36.98 -21.21 6.66
C VAL A 121 38.27 -20.41 6.44
N LYS A 122 38.18 -19.09 6.19
CA LYS A 122 39.36 -18.22 6.08
C LYS A 122 40.22 -18.25 7.35
N GLN A 123 39.60 -18.16 8.53
CA GLN A 123 40.30 -18.22 9.81
C GLN A 123 40.98 -19.57 10.04
N GLN A 124 40.30 -20.68 9.74
CA GLN A 124 40.88 -22.01 9.86
C GLN A 124 42.08 -22.19 8.92
N LEU A 125 41.97 -21.68 7.69
CA LEU A 125 43.04 -21.71 6.70
C LEU A 125 44.25 -20.88 7.14
N MET A 126 44.03 -19.68 7.69
CA MET A 126 45.09 -18.85 8.28
C MET A 126 45.80 -19.56 9.45
N LYS A 127 45.04 -20.15 10.38
CA LYS A 127 45.60 -20.94 11.50
C LYS A 127 46.46 -22.11 10.99
N ARG A 128 45.99 -22.85 9.98
CA ARG A 128 46.75 -23.97 9.38
C ARG A 128 47.99 -23.52 8.63
N ARG A 129 47.93 -22.42 7.88
CA ARG A 129 49.10 -21.83 7.20
C ARG A 129 50.16 -21.41 8.21
N ARG A 130 49.78 -20.75 9.30
CA ARG A 130 50.69 -20.39 10.42
C ARG A 130 51.33 -21.63 11.05
N LEU A 131 50.54 -22.68 11.33
CA LEU A 131 51.06 -23.92 11.91
C LEU A 131 52.06 -24.63 10.97
N ARG A 132 51.77 -24.68 9.66
CA ARG A 132 52.71 -25.23 8.65
C ARG A 132 53.98 -24.39 8.55
N GLN A 133 53.90 -23.06 8.61
CA GLN A 133 55.07 -22.18 8.59
C GLN A 133 55.93 -22.37 9.85
N ALA A 134 55.32 -22.40 11.03
CA ALA A 134 56.03 -22.69 12.28
C ALA A 134 56.74 -24.06 12.24
N ASN A 135 56.05 -25.10 11.74
CA ASN A 135 56.63 -26.43 11.59
C ASN A 135 57.72 -26.46 10.50
N ALA A 136 57.56 -25.73 9.40
CA ALA A 136 58.58 -25.65 8.34
C ALA A 136 59.83 -24.89 8.79
N VAL A 137 59.69 -23.86 9.63
CA VAL A 137 60.81 -23.17 10.28
C VAL A 137 61.49 -24.08 11.31
N ALA A 138 60.73 -24.91 12.03
CA ALA A 138 61.30 -25.92 12.92
C ALA A 138 62.06 -27.02 12.16
N VAL A 139 61.58 -27.46 10.98
CA VAL A 139 62.20 -28.50 10.14
C VAL A 139 63.36 -27.97 9.28
N LYS A 140 63.29 -26.73 8.77
CA LYS A 140 64.43 -26.03 8.12
C LYS A 140 65.39 -25.37 9.12
N GLY A 141 65.09 -25.46 10.42
CA GLY A 141 65.88 -24.95 11.55
C GLY A 141 67.15 -25.76 11.85
N GLY A 142 67.82 -26.28 10.81
CA GLY A 142 69.19 -26.77 10.89
C GLY A 142 70.23 -25.66 11.10
N LEU A 143 69.81 -24.39 11.14
CA LEU A 143 70.63 -23.31 11.70
C LEU A 143 70.36 -23.27 13.21
N SER A 144 71.24 -23.93 13.95
CA SER A 144 71.27 -24.03 15.42
C SER A 144 70.60 -22.83 16.08
N ALA A 145 69.59 -23.03 16.95
CA ALA A 145 68.91 -21.95 17.69
C ALA A 145 69.90 -20.90 18.28
N LYS A 146 71.13 -21.32 18.58
CA LYS A 146 72.25 -20.47 18.98
C LYS A 146 72.65 -19.40 17.95
N SER A 147 72.68 -19.70 16.65
CA SER A 147 73.01 -18.73 15.60
C SER A 147 71.92 -17.69 15.41
N MET A 148 70.66 -18.08 15.58
CA MET A 148 69.53 -17.15 15.50
C MET A 148 69.47 -16.23 16.71
N ILE A 149 69.67 -16.76 17.93
CA ILE A 149 69.80 -15.95 19.14
C ILE A 149 70.98 -14.97 19.02
N LYS A 150 72.13 -15.44 18.52
CA LYS A 150 73.30 -14.59 18.30
C LYS A 150 73.04 -13.51 17.23
N ALA A 151 72.33 -13.83 16.16
CA ALA A 151 71.95 -12.86 15.13
C ALA A 151 70.97 -11.81 15.65
N LYS A 152 69.96 -12.22 16.44
CA LYS A 152 69.02 -11.31 17.13
C LYS A 152 69.77 -10.37 18.07
N SER A 153 70.68 -10.91 18.88
CA SER A 153 71.51 -10.13 19.81
C SER A 153 72.43 -9.13 19.09
N ILE A 154 73.07 -9.55 17.99
CA ILE A 154 73.91 -8.68 17.16
C ILE A 154 73.06 -7.57 16.51
N ALA A 155 71.89 -7.90 15.96
CA ALA A 155 71.00 -6.92 15.34
C ALA A 155 70.46 -5.91 16.38
N ALA A 156 70.10 -6.38 17.57
CA ALA A 156 69.66 -5.53 18.68
C ALA A 156 70.78 -4.55 19.09
N SER A 157 72.01 -5.04 19.19
CA SER A 157 73.19 -4.22 19.48
C SER A 157 73.53 -3.22 18.37
N ILE A 158 73.42 -3.60 17.09
CA ILE A 158 73.69 -2.69 15.96
C ILE A 158 72.63 -1.59 15.86
N LEU A 159 71.37 -1.93 16.11
CA LEU A 159 70.23 -1.01 16.04
C LEU A 159 70.02 -0.22 17.34
N ASN A 160 70.86 -0.47 18.36
CA ASN A 160 70.77 0.14 19.69
C ASN A 160 69.37 0.00 20.32
N MET A 161 68.80 -1.20 20.23
CA MET A 161 67.48 -1.56 20.75
C MET A 161 67.60 -2.78 21.66
N SER A 162 66.64 -3.00 22.56
CA SER A 162 66.64 -4.21 23.37
C SER A 162 66.25 -5.44 22.52
N GLU A 163 66.70 -6.63 22.93
CA GLU A 163 66.31 -7.88 22.25
C GLU A 163 64.79 -8.07 22.24
N ASN A 164 64.08 -7.53 23.24
CA ASN A 164 62.64 -7.58 23.34
C ASN A 164 61.97 -6.63 22.34
N ASP A 165 62.45 -5.37 22.23
CA ASP A 165 61.92 -4.42 21.25
C ASP A 165 62.16 -4.89 19.81
N LEU A 166 63.30 -5.54 19.56
CA LEU A 166 63.59 -6.13 18.25
C LEU A 166 62.71 -7.36 17.98
N ALA A 167 62.42 -8.17 19.01
CA ALA A 167 61.49 -9.30 18.88
C ALA A 167 60.08 -8.82 18.57
N ASP A 168 59.61 -7.75 19.19
CA ASP A 168 58.29 -7.15 18.94
C ASP A 168 58.17 -6.53 17.53
N ILE A 169 59.28 -6.04 16.96
CA ILE A 169 59.32 -5.56 15.56
C ILE A 169 59.44 -6.72 14.55
N MET A 170 60.17 -7.78 14.90
CA MET A 170 60.33 -8.99 14.07
C MET A 170 59.10 -9.89 14.09
N ASP A 171 58.33 -9.88 15.17
CA ASP A 171 56.92 -10.29 15.15
C ASP A 171 56.18 -9.21 14.35
N THR A 172 56.33 -9.29 13.02
CA THR A 172 55.52 -8.53 12.09
C THR A 172 54.12 -9.12 12.18
N ASP A 173 53.42 -8.70 13.24
CA ASP A 173 52.02 -8.90 13.46
C ASP A 173 51.28 -8.12 12.37
N GLN A 174 51.27 -8.67 11.16
CA GLN A 174 50.11 -8.54 10.27
C GLN A 174 48.93 -9.38 10.81
N GLY A 175 48.93 -9.73 12.10
CA GLY A 175 47.88 -10.46 12.80
C GLY A 175 46.95 -9.58 13.62
N THR A 176 47.10 -8.25 13.55
CA THR A 176 46.05 -7.30 13.99
C THR A 176 45.04 -6.99 12.89
N GLU A 177 44.81 -7.89 11.92
CA GLU A 177 43.50 -7.98 11.25
C GLU A 177 42.48 -8.63 12.20
N ALA A 178 42.25 -7.93 13.31
CA ALA A 178 41.15 -8.19 14.20
C ALA A 178 39.85 -7.86 13.45
N ARG A 179 39.13 -8.89 12.98
CA ARG A 179 37.71 -8.79 12.59
C ARG A 179 37.35 -7.72 11.57
N SER A 180 38.30 -7.12 10.84
CA SER A 180 38.00 -6.23 9.74
C SER A 180 37.36 -7.07 8.64
N GLU A 181 36.04 -6.98 8.52
CA GLU A 181 35.29 -7.42 7.36
C GLU A 181 36.10 -7.06 6.12
N SER A 182 36.49 -8.06 5.33
CA SER A 182 37.23 -7.79 4.11
C SER A 182 36.39 -6.77 3.31
N PRO A 183 36.97 -5.70 2.74
CA PRO A 183 36.20 -4.70 2.00
C PRO A 183 35.33 -5.34 0.89
N ARG A 184 35.77 -6.49 0.35
CA ARG A 184 34.99 -7.33 -0.58
C ARG A 184 33.74 -7.97 0.01
N ASP A 185 33.77 -8.33 1.28
CA ASP A 185 32.64 -8.93 1.99
C ASP A 185 31.55 -7.87 2.23
N GLN A 186 31.97 -6.65 2.55
CA GLN A 186 31.08 -5.50 2.69
C GLN A 186 30.47 -5.07 1.34
N GLU A 187 31.29 -4.93 0.29
CA GLU A 187 30.81 -4.63 -1.06
C GLU A 187 29.77 -5.65 -1.56
N TRP A 188 29.95 -6.92 -1.22
CA TRP A 188 29.00 -7.97 -1.57
C TRP A 188 27.67 -7.85 -0.81
N LEU A 189 27.71 -7.53 0.49
CA LEU A 189 26.51 -7.26 1.27
C LEU A 189 25.77 -6.03 0.74
N ASP A 190 26.50 -4.98 0.36
CA ASP A 190 25.92 -3.77 -0.22
C ASP A 190 25.28 -4.06 -1.58
N GLN A 191 25.91 -4.89 -2.42
CA GLN A 191 25.31 -5.36 -3.68
C GLN A 191 24.01 -6.14 -3.45
N LEU A 192 23.98 -7.04 -2.46
CA LEU A 192 22.76 -7.78 -2.10
C LEU A 192 21.66 -6.85 -1.59
N ASN A 193 21.99 -5.94 -0.69
CA ASN A 193 21.05 -4.96 -0.16
C ASN A 193 20.50 -4.06 -1.27
N HIS A 194 21.34 -3.65 -2.23
CA HIS A 194 20.91 -2.87 -3.38
C HIS A 194 19.88 -3.63 -4.25
N ILE A 195 20.10 -4.93 -4.49
CA ILE A 195 19.14 -5.76 -5.23
C ILE A 195 17.81 -5.89 -4.46
N LEU A 196 17.87 -6.05 -3.13
CA LEU A 196 16.68 -6.15 -2.28
C LEU A 196 15.90 -4.84 -2.16
N GLN A 197 16.55 -3.68 -2.34
CA GLN A 197 15.90 -2.36 -2.33
C GLN A 197 15.17 -2.03 -3.64
N GLN A 198 15.37 -2.81 -4.70
CA GLN A 198 14.65 -2.60 -5.96
C GLN A 198 13.15 -2.89 -5.78
N LYS A 199 12.30 -2.19 -6.56
CA LYS A 199 10.84 -2.38 -6.54
C LYS A 199 10.42 -3.84 -6.78
N ILE A 200 11.22 -4.57 -7.55
CA ILE A 200 11.06 -6.01 -7.79
C ILE A 200 12.48 -6.61 -7.71
N PRO A 201 12.86 -7.24 -6.58
CA PRO A 201 14.15 -7.88 -6.46
C PRO A 201 14.31 -8.96 -7.53
N SER A 202 15.35 -8.87 -8.35
CA SER A 202 15.62 -9.88 -9.37
C SER A 202 16.17 -11.15 -8.74
N ALA A 203 15.37 -12.22 -8.75
CA ALA A 203 15.79 -13.54 -8.26
C ALA A 203 17.05 -14.04 -8.98
N GLY A 204 17.21 -13.76 -10.27
CA GLY A 204 18.41 -14.13 -11.02
C GLY A 204 19.68 -13.44 -10.52
N GLN A 205 19.60 -12.15 -10.19
CA GLN A 205 20.73 -11.39 -9.66
C GLN A 205 21.07 -11.82 -8.22
N LEU A 206 20.08 -12.05 -7.37
CA LEU A 206 20.27 -12.60 -6.02
C LEU A 206 20.95 -13.98 -6.08
N MET A 207 20.47 -14.87 -6.94
CA MET A 207 21.03 -16.20 -7.12
C MET A 207 22.48 -16.16 -7.61
N GLU A 208 22.81 -15.25 -8.53
CA GLU A 208 24.21 -15.10 -8.98
C GLU A 208 25.10 -14.56 -7.86
N ALA A 209 24.66 -13.53 -7.14
CA ALA A 209 25.42 -12.96 -6.02
C ALA A 209 25.70 -14.00 -4.93
N VAL A 210 24.71 -14.82 -4.55
CA VAL A 210 24.86 -15.92 -3.61
C VAL A 210 25.80 -17.00 -4.16
N ARG A 211 25.65 -17.38 -5.44
CA ARG A 211 26.49 -18.37 -6.11
C ARG A 211 27.96 -17.98 -6.11
N VAL A 212 28.28 -16.70 -6.34
CA VAL A 212 29.67 -16.20 -6.31
C VAL A 212 30.30 -16.44 -4.94
N LYS A 213 29.61 -16.12 -3.83
CA LYS A 213 30.13 -16.39 -2.48
C LYS A 213 30.20 -17.87 -2.14
N MET A 214 29.24 -18.68 -2.58
CA MET A 214 29.31 -20.13 -2.39
C MET A 214 30.51 -20.75 -3.15
N LYS A 215 30.86 -20.24 -4.33
CA LYS A 215 32.07 -20.66 -5.06
C LYS A 215 33.34 -20.25 -4.32
N GLU A 216 33.41 -19.03 -3.77
CA GLU A 216 34.52 -18.59 -2.92
C GLU A 216 34.73 -19.56 -1.74
N ARG A 217 33.64 -19.87 -1.01
CA ARG A 217 33.68 -20.85 0.08
C ARG A 217 34.22 -22.21 -0.37
N LYS A 218 33.75 -22.71 -1.52
CA LYS A 218 34.18 -24.01 -2.06
C LYS A 218 35.69 -24.02 -2.31
N VAL A 219 36.22 -23.00 -2.98
CA VAL A 219 37.66 -22.87 -3.25
C VAL A 219 38.47 -22.82 -1.96
N LEU A 220 38.04 -22.03 -0.97
CA LEU A 220 38.73 -21.95 0.33
C LEU A 220 38.74 -23.28 1.09
N THR A 221 37.65 -24.06 0.97
CA THR A 221 37.56 -25.38 1.60
C THR A 221 38.49 -26.38 0.92
N GLU A 222 38.62 -26.33 -0.41
CA GLU A 222 39.58 -27.14 -1.18
C GLU A 222 41.04 -26.79 -0.83
N GLU A 223 41.36 -25.49 -0.71
CA GLU A 223 42.67 -25.05 -0.23
C GLU A 223 42.95 -25.55 1.20
N LEU A 224 41.96 -25.49 2.09
CA LEU A 224 42.10 -26.00 3.45
C LEU A 224 42.35 -27.50 3.49
N ALA A 225 41.72 -28.26 2.58
CA ALA A 225 41.91 -29.71 2.43
C ALA A 225 43.30 -30.07 1.89
N THR A 226 43.80 -29.36 0.88
CA THR A 226 45.18 -29.55 0.37
C THR A 226 46.26 -29.18 1.39
N LEU A 227 45.97 -28.22 2.27
CA LEU A 227 46.80 -27.93 3.45
C LEU A 227 46.68 -29.00 4.55
N ALA A 228 45.58 -29.76 4.58
CA ALA A 228 45.35 -30.86 5.53
C ALA A 228 46.08 -32.14 5.14
N THR A 229 46.14 -32.45 3.85
CA THR A 229 46.81 -33.65 3.36
C THR A 229 48.31 -33.53 3.63
N PRO A 230 48.90 -34.42 4.45
CA PRO A 230 50.35 -34.47 4.57
C PRO A 230 50.88 -34.80 3.17
N VAL A 231 51.77 -33.96 2.64
CA VAL A 231 52.61 -34.37 1.53
C VAL A 231 53.51 -35.45 2.09
N SER A 232 53.03 -36.70 2.02
CA SER A 232 53.89 -37.86 2.13
C SER A 232 54.83 -37.77 0.94
N GLU A 233 56.10 -37.57 1.26
CA GLU A 233 57.24 -37.77 0.39
C GLU A 233 57.02 -38.99 -0.51
N LYS A 234 57.31 -38.81 -1.80
CA LYS A 234 57.64 -39.92 -2.68
C LYS A 234 58.99 -39.62 -3.33
N ALA A 235 59.96 -40.40 -2.85
CA ALA A 235 61.25 -40.79 -3.40
C ALA A 235 62.33 -39.70 -3.52
#